data_AF-A0A7X8Y6Q2-F1
#
_entry.id   AF-A0A7X8Y6Q2-F1
#
_cell.length_a   1.000
_cell.length_b   1.000
_cell.length_c   1.000
_cell.angle_alpha   90.00
_cell.angle_beta   90.00
_cell.angle_gamma   90.00
#
_symmetry.space_group_name_H-M   'P 1'
#
loop_
_entity.id
_entity.type
_entity.pdbx_description
1 polymer ?
#
loop_
_entity_poly.entity_id
_entity_poly.type
_entity_poly.pdbx_seq_one_letter_code
_entity_poly.pdbx_strand_id
1 'polypeptide(L)'
;MLSGYAVVGGIGFLVDAGVLHLLLATTGMGPVGARLVSFPIALAVTFFLNRQLVFAGSRHSLAVAIPAYVGVQGVGYLVNMAIYSVLVFSSPWPLSHPLVALAVASGIALFVNYIGARRIVFTPGETRAWSGSELLHTCWTILRPDAVRLGAIVLTLPLLIFSAYFLVSYLSIGRDVETARRHILAAYESGDLVPGSWRDRGNTVIGEHQYNDCLILLMAIDQRLENRWQLAVSPSAPFADGQQPCDALQTFAPTNQTEIGVQPYHRYLHAQTVLMRYILPLAEIATIRWVFSSILSLLIIAVAAFAMFRLTRGDDVFDGLLFVSIGFGFARWFGFESFSQSLGHAPADAVAVLFALYLCVASHRQLSRVHLVTASALFGCFTILTEFLTGGLPLGLAMIVGITPFVLRSSANRVEIAVSAATAAAAFVIAAGLCLVIKLTLATLVFGPDVITDFASSLGHRTAGDPDPVKWLRKVIGGLSTPVGGLHYFMAGFGLLLAVVGGIWGWQKIQSLSSSEAFRTKATLLAGSNLVLLAWLIVFWQHTIQHAWFMDRIFVWTYCSGFALFAFGVVMSRSPRGKPGIPVHRHENGLSRSDETRNG
;
A
#
# COMPACT_ATOMS: atom_id res chain seq x y z
N MET A 1 7.91 -10.40 28.59
CA MET A 1 9.26 -10.45 27.99
C MET A 1 9.29 -11.33 26.74
N LEU A 2 8.71 -12.54 26.78
CA LEU A 2 8.62 -13.45 25.63
C LEU A 2 7.92 -12.85 24.38
N SER A 3 6.85 -12.06 24.55
CA SER A 3 6.06 -11.51 23.44
C SER A 3 6.76 -10.37 22.67
N GLY A 4 7.54 -9.52 23.33
CA GLY A 4 8.35 -8.49 22.65
C GLY A 4 9.53 -9.10 21.89
N TYR A 5 10.14 -10.13 22.49
CA TYR A 5 11.18 -10.94 21.85
C TYR A 5 10.64 -11.69 20.63
N ALA A 6 9.40 -12.19 20.71
CA ALA A 6 8.73 -12.87 19.59
C ALA A 6 8.39 -11.92 18.43
N VAL A 7 8.03 -10.66 18.69
CA VAL A 7 7.73 -9.68 17.62
C VAL A 7 9.00 -9.26 16.89
N VAL A 8 10.05 -8.85 17.62
CA VAL A 8 11.33 -8.48 16.99
C VAL A 8 11.99 -9.71 16.34
N GLY A 9 11.89 -10.88 16.99
CA GLY A 9 12.30 -12.16 16.43
C GLY A 9 11.52 -12.55 15.18
N GLY A 10 10.22 -12.25 15.12
CA GLY A 10 9.38 -12.44 13.93
C GLY A 10 9.80 -11.55 12.77
N ILE A 11 10.10 -10.27 13.02
CA ILE A 11 10.63 -9.36 12.00
C ILE A 11 12.01 -9.84 11.52
N GLY A 12 12.88 -10.25 12.46
CA GLY A 12 14.17 -10.85 12.14
C GLY A 12 14.04 -12.10 11.28
N PHE A 13 13.09 -12.97 11.60
CA PHE A 13 12.77 -14.18 10.84
C PHE A 13 12.31 -13.83 9.42
N LEU A 14 11.43 -12.84 9.24
CA LEU A 14 10.99 -12.42 7.91
C LEU A 14 12.12 -11.85 7.07
N VAL A 15 13.04 -11.08 7.69
CA VAL A 15 14.24 -10.59 7.01
C VAL A 15 15.19 -11.74 6.68
N ASP A 16 15.44 -12.67 7.60
CA ASP A 16 16.31 -13.83 7.35
C ASP A 16 15.72 -14.71 6.24
N ALA A 17 14.43 -15.01 6.30
CA ALA A 17 13.72 -15.78 5.28
C ALA A 17 13.73 -15.07 3.92
N GLY A 18 13.50 -13.75 3.90
CA GLY A 18 13.52 -12.96 2.67
C GLY A 18 14.91 -12.90 2.04
N VAL A 19 15.95 -12.67 2.84
CA VAL A 19 17.34 -12.62 2.35
C VAL A 19 17.87 -14.01 1.99
N LEU A 20 17.53 -15.05 2.76
CA LEU A 20 17.86 -16.44 2.43
C LEU A 20 17.22 -16.83 1.11
N HIS A 21 15.93 -16.53 0.95
CA HIS A 21 15.22 -16.77 -0.30
C HIS A 21 15.88 -16.02 -1.46
N LEU A 22 16.20 -14.74 -1.25
CA LEU A 22 16.87 -13.92 -2.26
C LEU A 22 18.24 -14.49 -2.64
N LEU A 23 19.08 -14.89 -1.67
CA LEU A 23 20.41 -15.42 -1.93
C LEU A 23 20.38 -16.80 -2.58
N LEU A 24 19.47 -17.67 -2.15
CA LEU A 24 19.24 -18.96 -2.80
C LEU A 24 18.74 -18.79 -4.23
N ALA A 25 17.92 -17.77 -4.48
CA ALA A 25 17.41 -17.47 -5.81
C ALA A 25 18.47 -16.80 -6.69
N THR A 26 19.31 -15.91 -6.15
CA THR A 26 20.20 -15.03 -6.93
C THR A 26 21.65 -15.49 -7.00
N THR A 27 22.05 -16.48 -6.19
CA THR A 27 23.46 -16.92 -6.08
C THR A 27 23.58 -18.44 -6.08
N GLY A 28 24.73 -18.96 -6.50
CA GLY A 28 25.06 -20.39 -6.41
C GLY A 28 25.55 -20.84 -5.03
N MET A 29 25.37 -20.05 -3.97
CA MET A 29 25.99 -20.29 -2.65
C MET A 29 25.45 -21.52 -1.91
N GLY A 30 24.41 -22.16 -2.42
CA GLY A 30 23.73 -23.28 -1.77
C GLY A 30 23.06 -22.88 -0.44
N PRO A 31 22.24 -23.77 0.15
CA PRO A 31 21.44 -23.45 1.33
C PRO A 31 22.23 -23.02 2.57
N VAL A 32 23.46 -23.54 2.75
CA VAL A 32 24.34 -23.21 3.88
C VAL A 32 25.09 -21.91 3.63
N GLY A 33 25.61 -21.70 2.41
CA GLY A 33 26.33 -20.47 2.07
C GLY A 33 25.40 -19.25 2.08
N ALA A 34 24.17 -19.40 1.59
CA ALA A 34 23.16 -18.34 1.66
C ALA A 34 22.79 -17.96 3.11
N ARG A 35 22.72 -18.95 4.01
CA ARG A 35 22.48 -18.71 5.44
C ARG A 35 23.58 -17.94 6.14
N LEU A 36 24.83 -18.17 5.76
CA LEU A 36 25.98 -17.44 6.31
C LEU A 36 25.90 -15.93 6.02
N VAL A 37 25.14 -15.52 5.00
CA VAL A 37 24.96 -14.11 4.62
C VAL A 37 23.59 -13.57 5.05
N SER A 38 22.51 -14.35 4.97
CA SER A 38 21.16 -13.91 5.36
C SER A 38 21.06 -13.61 6.86
N PHE A 39 21.69 -14.46 7.68
CA PHE A 39 21.59 -14.35 9.13
C PHE A 39 22.27 -13.08 9.68
N PRO A 40 23.50 -12.70 9.30
CA PRO A 40 24.10 -11.44 9.73
C PRO A 40 23.25 -10.20 9.40
N ILE A 41 22.56 -10.21 8.25
CA ILE A 41 21.68 -9.11 7.85
C ILE A 41 20.45 -9.05 8.75
N ALA A 42 19.80 -10.19 9.01
CA ALA A 42 18.70 -10.28 9.97
C ALA A 42 19.12 -9.92 11.40
N LEU A 43 20.33 -10.31 11.80
CA LEU A 43 20.91 -9.96 13.10
C LEU A 43 21.14 -8.46 13.23
N ALA A 44 21.63 -7.80 12.18
CA ALA A 44 21.79 -6.35 12.16
C ALA A 44 20.42 -5.65 12.29
N VAL A 45 19.41 -6.08 11.53
CA VAL A 45 18.05 -5.51 11.61
C VAL A 45 17.46 -5.68 13.02
N THR A 46 17.52 -6.89 13.58
CA THR A 46 17.00 -7.13 14.94
C THR A 46 17.79 -6.38 16.00
N PHE A 47 19.09 -6.18 15.83
CA PHE A 47 19.90 -5.34 16.71
C PHE A 47 19.43 -3.88 16.68
N PHE A 48 19.20 -3.31 15.49
CA PHE A 48 18.68 -1.95 15.36
C PHE A 48 17.29 -1.81 15.98
N LEU A 49 16.40 -2.78 15.77
CA LEU A 49 15.05 -2.80 16.35
C LEU A 49 15.09 -2.96 17.88
N ASN A 50 15.88 -3.91 18.41
CA ASN A 50 16.06 -4.08 19.84
C ASN A 50 16.69 -2.84 20.49
N ARG A 51 17.61 -2.15 19.81
CA ARG A 51 18.19 -0.90 20.33
C ARG A 51 17.16 0.22 20.42
N GLN A 52 16.31 0.39 19.40
CA GLN A 52 15.31 1.47 19.35
C GLN A 52 14.09 1.20 20.23
N LEU A 53 13.72 -0.08 20.44
CA LEU A 53 12.49 -0.46 21.14
C LEU A 53 12.74 -0.99 22.56
N VAL A 54 13.83 -1.74 22.78
CA VAL A 54 14.12 -2.47 24.04
C VAL A 54 15.17 -1.75 24.88
N PHE A 55 16.20 -1.17 24.27
CA PHE A 55 17.32 -0.49 24.97
C PHE A 55 17.33 1.04 24.81
N ALA A 56 16.19 1.65 24.52
CA ALA A 56 16.06 3.10 24.25
C ALA A 56 16.57 4.04 25.37
N GLY A 57 16.93 3.51 26.54
CA GLY A 57 17.49 4.26 27.67
C GLY A 57 18.92 3.88 28.09
N SER A 58 19.63 3.00 27.39
CA SER A 58 20.98 2.57 27.83
C SER A 58 22.07 3.58 27.45
N ARG A 59 22.94 3.93 28.42
CA ARG A 59 24.07 4.86 28.24
C ARG A 59 25.36 4.19 27.74
N HIS A 60 25.32 2.91 27.38
CA HIS A 60 26.51 2.17 26.97
C HIS A 60 26.95 2.52 25.53
N SER A 61 28.26 2.67 25.35
CA SER A 61 28.88 2.91 24.04
C SER A 61 28.66 1.71 23.10
N LEU A 62 28.60 1.99 21.78
CA LEU A 62 28.40 0.97 20.73
C LEU A 62 29.42 -0.20 20.86
N ALA A 63 30.64 0.13 21.29
CA ALA A 63 31.76 -0.80 21.42
C ALA A 63 31.56 -1.89 22.49
N VAL A 64 30.72 -1.66 23.50
CA VAL A 64 30.48 -2.63 24.60
C VAL A 64 29.21 -3.45 24.37
N ALA A 65 28.19 -2.88 23.72
CA ALA A 65 26.92 -3.56 23.47
C ALA A 65 26.99 -4.57 22.31
N ILE A 66 27.81 -4.29 21.28
CA ILE A 66 27.93 -5.14 20.09
C ILE A 66 28.53 -6.52 20.42
N PRO A 67 29.67 -6.64 21.14
CA PRO A 67 30.28 -7.94 21.40
C PRO A 67 29.41 -8.86 22.27
N ALA A 68 28.76 -8.31 23.30
CA ALA A 68 27.89 -9.08 24.18
C ALA A 68 26.61 -9.56 23.46
N TYR A 69 26.00 -8.72 22.63
CA TYR A 69 24.81 -9.10 21.84
C TYR A 69 25.15 -10.11 20.74
N VAL A 70 26.27 -9.92 20.03
CA VAL A 70 26.77 -10.86 19.01
C VAL A 70 27.14 -12.20 19.65
N GLY A 71 27.73 -12.22 20.84
CA GLY A 71 28.09 -13.44 21.56
C GLY A 71 26.86 -14.29 21.94
N VAL A 72 25.81 -13.66 22.49
CA VAL A 72 24.59 -14.38 22.90
C VAL A 72 23.78 -14.87 21.71
N GLN A 73 23.63 -14.03 20.67
CA GLN A 73 22.92 -14.40 19.44
C GLN A 73 23.69 -15.42 18.60
N GLY A 74 25.02 -15.48 18.74
CA GLY A 74 25.89 -16.45 18.09
C GLY A 74 25.63 -17.89 18.54
N VAL A 75 25.33 -18.12 19.82
CA VAL A 75 24.98 -19.48 20.32
C VAL A 75 23.64 -19.93 19.75
N GLY A 76 22.65 -19.04 19.72
CA GLY A 76 21.37 -19.26 19.05
C GLY A 76 21.50 -19.62 17.59
N TYR A 77 22.37 -18.89 16.89
CA TYR A 77 22.69 -19.12 15.49
C TYR A 77 23.28 -20.50 15.24
N LEU A 78 24.25 -20.93 16.04
CA LEU A 78 24.90 -22.24 15.85
C LEU A 78 23.89 -23.38 15.99
N VAL A 79 22.99 -23.29 16.98
CA VAL A 79 21.91 -24.27 17.16
C VAL A 79 20.93 -24.23 15.97
N ASN A 80 20.53 -23.03 15.56
CA ASN A 80 19.64 -22.82 14.42
C ASN A 80 20.24 -23.36 13.10
N MET A 81 21.52 -23.13 12.87
CA MET A 81 22.26 -23.55 11.68
C MET A 81 22.46 -25.07 11.66
N ALA A 82 22.73 -25.69 12.81
CA ALA A 82 22.84 -27.13 12.93
C ALA A 82 21.52 -27.83 12.60
N ILE A 83 20.41 -27.36 13.18
CA ILE A 83 19.07 -27.92 12.92
C ILE A 83 18.69 -27.73 11.45
N TYR A 84 18.90 -26.54 10.91
CA TYR A 84 18.63 -26.25 9.51
C TYR A 84 19.43 -27.15 8.56
N SER A 85 20.72 -27.36 8.83
CA SER A 85 21.57 -28.21 7.98
C SER A 85 21.09 -29.66 8.01
N VAL A 86 20.74 -30.19 9.19
CA VAL A 86 20.17 -31.54 9.32
C VAL A 86 18.85 -31.68 8.56
N LEU A 87 17.96 -30.68 8.66
CA LEU A 87 16.68 -30.70 7.97
C LEU A 87 16.86 -30.65 6.44
N VAL A 88 17.73 -29.77 5.94
CA VAL A 88 17.97 -29.61 4.50
C VAL A 88 18.63 -30.85 3.88
N PHE A 89 19.63 -31.46 4.53
CA PHE A 89 20.42 -32.54 3.93
C PHE A 89 19.96 -33.95 4.27
N SER A 90 19.19 -34.15 5.34
CA SER A 90 18.90 -35.49 5.87
C SER A 90 17.41 -35.80 6.02
N SER A 91 16.52 -34.84 5.74
CA SER A 91 15.07 -35.06 5.86
C SER A 91 14.39 -35.22 4.50
N PRO A 92 13.28 -35.96 4.42
CA PRO A 92 12.45 -36.00 3.22
C PRO A 92 11.68 -34.68 3.03
N TRP A 93 11.19 -34.47 1.81
CA TRP A 93 10.26 -33.37 1.53
C TRP A 93 8.98 -33.54 2.37
N PRO A 94 8.41 -32.47 2.96
CA PRO A 94 8.71 -31.04 2.77
C PRO A 94 9.79 -30.46 3.70
N LEU A 95 10.31 -31.24 4.66
CA LEU A 95 11.26 -30.74 5.66
C LEU A 95 12.64 -30.38 5.09
N SER A 96 13.03 -30.97 3.95
CA SER A 96 14.23 -30.58 3.20
C SER A 96 14.12 -29.26 2.46
N HIS A 97 12.93 -28.67 2.33
CA HIS A 97 12.76 -27.39 1.67
C HIS A 97 13.40 -26.28 2.53
N PRO A 98 14.35 -25.45 2.01
CA PRO A 98 15.13 -24.50 2.81
C PRO A 98 14.29 -23.55 3.68
N LEU A 99 13.16 -23.05 3.18
CA LEU A 99 12.30 -22.17 3.95
C LEU A 99 11.54 -22.90 5.08
N VAL A 100 11.17 -24.16 4.86
CA VAL A 100 10.49 -24.99 5.89
C VAL A 100 11.50 -25.38 6.96
N ALA A 101 12.70 -25.80 6.56
CA ALA A 101 13.82 -26.06 7.45
C ALA A 101 14.19 -24.82 8.29
N LEU A 102 14.22 -23.63 7.66
CA LEU A 102 14.46 -22.36 8.35
C LEU A 102 13.37 -22.07 9.39
N ALA A 103 12.10 -22.26 9.04
CA ALA A 103 10.98 -22.03 9.96
C ALA A 103 11.05 -22.94 11.19
N VAL A 104 11.29 -24.24 10.99
CA VAL A 104 11.41 -25.22 12.08
C VAL A 104 12.65 -24.91 12.94
N ALA A 105 13.81 -24.68 12.32
CA ALA A 105 15.03 -24.32 13.03
C ALA A 105 14.88 -23.03 13.85
N SER A 106 14.18 -22.03 13.30
CA SER A 106 13.92 -20.74 13.97
C SER A 106 12.95 -20.89 15.12
N GLY A 107 11.92 -21.73 14.97
CA GLY A 107 11.02 -22.10 16.06
C GLY A 107 11.77 -22.72 17.24
N ILE A 108 12.67 -23.67 17.00
CA ILE A 108 13.45 -24.35 18.06
C ILE A 108 14.50 -23.41 18.67
N ALA A 109 15.23 -22.66 17.84
CA ALA A 109 16.25 -21.72 18.30
C ALA A 109 15.66 -20.56 19.12
N LEU A 110 14.40 -20.17 18.86
CA LEU A 110 13.69 -19.18 19.66
C LEU A 110 13.59 -19.59 21.14
N PHE A 111 13.34 -20.87 21.43
CA PHE A 111 13.29 -21.38 22.81
C PHE A 111 14.66 -21.39 23.48
N VAL A 112 15.70 -21.77 22.74
CA VAL A 112 17.10 -21.77 23.24
C VAL A 112 17.56 -20.34 23.54
N ASN A 113 17.30 -19.41 22.62
CA ASN A 113 17.60 -17.99 22.78
C ASN A 113 16.85 -17.38 23.96
N TYR A 114 15.59 -17.75 24.17
CA TYR A 114 14.80 -17.30 25.31
C TYR A 114 15.38 -17.78 26.65
N ILE A 115 15.77 -19.06 26.74
CA ILE A 115 16.37 -19.63 27.97
C ILE A 115 17.74 -18.98 28.24
N GLY A 116 18.56 -18.79 27.21
CA GLY A 116 19.87 -18.15 27.30
C GLY A 116 19.78 -16.69 27.72
N ALA A 117 18.92 -15.89 27.07
CA ALA A 117 18.69 -14.50 27.42
C ALA A 117 18.18 -14.35 28.87
N ARG A 118 17.28 -15.24 29.32
CA ARG A 118 16.72 -15.22 30.68
C ARG A 118 17.75 -15.58 31.76
N ARG A 119 18.70 -16.48 31.50
CA ARG A 119 19.65 -16.97 32.51
C ARG A 119 21.00 -16.26 32.52
N ILE A 120 21.40 -15.62 31.41
CA ILE A 120 22.76 -15.09 31.23
C ILE A 120 22.79 -13.57 31.07
N VAL A 121 21.75 -12.95 30.50
CA VAL A 121 21.77 -11.52 30.12
C VAL A 121 21.03 -10.61 31.10
N PHE A 122 19.95 -11.08 31.72
CA PHE A 122 19.15 -10.28 32.65
C PHE A 122 19.39 -10.67 34.11
N THR A 123 20.51 -10.20 34.67
CA THR A 123 20.67 -10.01 36.13
C THR A 123 20.00 -8.68 36.51
N PRO A 124 19.37 -8.51 37.69
CA PRO A 124 18.59 -7.30 38.00
C PRO A 124 19.48 -6.05 38.06
N GLY A 125 19.40 -5.23 37.01
CA GLY A 125 20.16 -3.97 36.87
C GLY A 125 19.66 -3.13 35.70
N GLU A 126 18.67 -2.28 35.99
CA GLU A 126 18.28 -1.02 35.30
C GLU A 126 18.52 -0.89 33.77
N THR A 127 17.74 -1.62 32.97
CA THR A 127 17.21 -1.08 31.70
C THR A 127 15.78 -1.58 31.53
N ARG A 128 14.80 -0.69 31.67
CA ARG A 128 13.37 -1.03 31.64
C ARG A 128 12.90 -1.21 30.20
N ALA A 129 13.17 -2.38 29.64
CA ALA A 129 12.49 -2.84 28.43
C ALA A 129 11.01 -3.06 28.76
N TRP A 130 10.11 -2.53 27.92
CA TRP A 130 8.67 -2.79 28.06
C TRP A 130 8.43 -4.30 27.99
N SER A 131 7.89 -4.89 29.05
CA SER A 131 7.35 -6.23 28.97
C SER A 131 6.21 -6.23 27.95
N GLY A 132 6.07 -7.27 27.12
CA GLY A 132 4.97 -7.29 26.16
C GLY A 132 3.57 -7.26 26.80
N SER A 133 3.43 -7.59 28.07
CA SER A 133 2.22 -7.31 28.86
C SER A 133 2.02 -5.81 29.11
N GLU A 134 3.06 -5.04 29.43
CA GLU A 134 2.98 -3.57 29.53
C GLU A 134 2.70 -2.93 28.16
N LEU A 135 3.27 -3.48 27.09
CA LEU A 135 3.06 -3.01 25.72
C LEU A 135 1.63 -3.27 25.25
N LEU A 136 1.12 -4.49 25.44
CA LEU A 136 -0.28 -4.83 25.18
C LEU A 136 -1.24 -4.03 26.07
N HIS A 137 -0.91 -3.85 27.35
CA HIS A 137 -1.69 -3.02 28.25
C HIS A 137 -1.72 -1.57 27.79
N THR A 138 -0.60 -1.05 27.26
CA THR A 138 -0.53 0.34 26.77
C THR A 138 -1.27 0.52 25.45
N CYS A 139 -1.14 -0.41 24.51
CA CYS A 139 -1.96 -0.43 23.31
C CYS A 139 -3.45 -0.52 23.68
N TRP A 140 -3.80 -1.38 24.63
CA TRP A 140 -5.16 -1.52 25.13
C TRP A 140 -5.65 -0.25 25.81
N THR A 141 -4.88 0.40 26.69
CA THR A 141 -5.31 1.65 27.33
C THR A 141 -5.49 2.78 26.32
N ILE A 142 -4.64 2.84 25.30
CA ILE A 142 -4.77 3.79 24.19
C ILE A 142 -6.07 3.53 23.42
N LEU A 143 -6.36 2.28 23.06
CA LEU A 143 -7.51 1.93 22.19
C LEU A 143 -8.84 1.78 22.95
N ARG A 144 -8.82 1.36 24.21
CA ARG A 144 -9.99 1.03 25.04
C ARG A 144 -11.10 2.08 25.01
N PRO A 145 -10.82 3.41 25.07
CA PRO A 145 -11.88 4.42 25.04
C PRO A 145 -12.77 4.32 23.81
N ASP A 146 -12.20 3.93 22.67
CA ASP A 146 -12.89 3.88 21.39
C ASP A 146 -13.10 2.45 20.87
N ALA A 147 -12.54 1.42 21.51
CA ALA A 147 -12.40 0.06 20.97
C ALA A 147 -13.72 -0.53 20.45
N VAL A 148 -14.82 -0.40 21.21
CA VAL A 148 -16.14 -0.89 20.79
C VAL A 148 -16.63 -0.14 19.55
N ARG A 149 -16.47 1.19 19.52
CA ARG A 149 -16.87 2.02 18.36
C ARG A 149 -16.03 1.70 17.13
N LEU A 150 -14.72 1.60 17.29
CA LEU A 150 -13.79 1.26 16.20
C LEU A 150 -14.10 -0.13 15.63
N GLY A 151 -14.32 -1.13 16.50
CA GLY A 151 -14.72 -2.48 16.09
C GLY A 151 -16.06 -2.48 15.36
N ALA A 152 -17.06 -1.78 15.88
CA ALA A 152 -18.36 -1.65 15.23
C ALA A 152 -18.23 -1.01 13.83
N ILE A 153 -17.47 0.08 13.68
CA ILE A 153 -17.24 0.74 12.40
C ILE A 153 -16.59 -0.22 11.40
N VAL A 154 -15.48 -0.87 11.79
CA VAL A 154 -14.72 -1.74 10.88
C VAL A 154 -15.51 -2.97 10.44
N LEU A 155 -16.45 -3.46 11.26
CA LEU A 155 -17.28 -4.63 10.92
C LEU A 155 -18.55 -4.26 10.15
N THR A 156 -19.21 -3.15 10.50
CA THR A 156 -20.52 -2.78 9.91
C THR A 156 -20.38 -1.97 8.63
N LEU A 157 -19.36 -1.12 8.53
CA LEU A 157 -19.18 -0.24 7.37
C LEU A 157 -18.94 -0.99 6.07
N PRO A 158 -18.08 -2.04 6.00
CA PRO A 158 -17.89 -2.80 4.77
C PRO A 158 -19.17 -3.49 4.33
N LEU A 159 -19.97 -4.00 5.27
CA LEU A 159 -21.27 -4.58 4.97
C LEU A 159 -22.21 -3.54 4.33
N LEU A 160 -22.32 -2.35 4.93
CA LEU A 160 -23.17 -1.28 4.39
C LEU A 160 -22.71 -0.82 3.00
N ILE A 161 -21.41 -0.60 2.81
CA ILE A 161 -20.85 -0.17 1.52
C ILE A 161 -21.03 -1.26 0.47
N PHE A 162 -20.79 -2.53 0.82
CA PHE A 162 -20.98 -3.64 -0.11
C PHE A 162 -22.46 -3.84 -0.45
N SER A 163 -23.38 -3.73 0.51
CA SER A 163 -24.81 -3.81 0.25
C SER A 163 -25.28 -2.68 -0.67
N ALA A 164 -24.81 -1.45 -0.45
CA ALA A 164 -25.10 -0.32 -1.35
C ALA A 164 -24.53 -0.56 -2.75
N TYR A 165 -23.28 -1.04 -2.85
CA TYR A 165 -22.67 -1.42 -4.11
C TYR A 165 -23.49 -2.49 -4.85
N PHE A 166 -23.88 -3.54 -4.14
CA PHE A 166 -24.66 -4.64 -4.71
C PHE A 166 -26.03 -4.16 -5.21
N LEU A 167 -26.71 -3.27 -4.48
CA LEU A 167 -27.95 -2.65 -4.93
C LEU A 167 -27.72 -1.83 -6.22
N VAL A 168 -26.67 -1.01 -6.25
CA VAL A 168 -26.32 -0.22 -7.44
C VAL A 168 -26.00 -1.13 -8.63
N SER A 169 -25.28 -2.23 -8.41
CA SER A 169 -25.00 -3.28 -9.41
C SER A 169 -26.28 -3.90 -9.94
N TYR A 170 -27.18 -4.33 -9.05
CA TYR A 170 -28.46 -4.91 -9.44
C TYR A 170 -29.31 -3.95 -10.28
N LEU A 171 -29.39 -2.68 -9.87
CA LEU A 171 -30.13 -1.64 -10.58
C LEU A 171 -29.49 -1.26 -11.92
N SER A 172 -28.19 -1.51 -12.13
CA SER A 172 -27.50 -1.20 -13.38
C SER A 172 -27.89 -2.11 -14.55
N ILE A 173 -28.38 -3.32 -14.26
CA ILE A 173 -28.66 -4.36 -15.27
C ILE A 173 -29.90 -3.98 -16.10
N GLY A 174 -29.81 -4.16 -17.41
CA GLY A 174 -30.85 -3.86 -18.40
C GLY A 174 -30.86 -2.41 -18.88
N ARG A 175 -29.94 -1.55 -18.40
CA ARG A 175 -29.88 -0.15 -18.82
C ARG A 175 -29.37 -0.02 -20.25
N ASP A 176 -30.26 0.41 -21.15
CA ASP A 176 -30.05 0.79 -22.56
C ASP A 176 -28.76 0.22 -23.18
N VAL A 177 -28.75 -1.11 -23.27
CA VAL A 177 -27.61 -1.87 -23.80
C VAL A 177 -27.40 -1.58 -25.28
N GLU A 178 -28.47 -1.23 -26.00
CA GLU A 178 -28.40 -0.93 -27.42
C GLU A 178 -27.64 0.37 -27.71
N THR A 179 -27.95 1.45 -26.99
CA THR A 179 -27.16 2.69 -27.08
C THR A 179 -25.71 2.46 -26.63
N ALA A 180 -25.49 1.69 -25.57
CA ALA A 180 -24.15 1.34 -25.13
C ALA A 180 -23.34 0.60 -26.21
N ARG A 181 -23.96 -0.36 -26.92
CA ARG A 181 -23.34 -1.07 -28.06
C ARG A 181 -23.01 -0.12 -29.20
N ARG A 182 -23.93 0.81 -29.55
CA ARG A 182 -23.67 1.83 -30.58
C ARG A 182 -22.47 2.71 -30.23
N HIS A 183 -22.33 3.16 -29.00
CA HIS A 183 -21.15 3.94 -28.57
C HIS A 183 -19.85 3.12 -28.61
N ILE A 184 -19.89 1.82 -28.35
CA ILE A 184 -18.71 0.93 -28.52
C ILE A 184 -18.34 0.81 -29.99
N LEU A 185 -19.31 0.57 -30.87
CA LEU A 185 -19.07 0.46 -32.32
C LEU A 185 -18.50 1.77 -32.89
N ALA A 186 -19.10 2.90 -32.53
CA ALA A 186 -18.62 4.23 -32.91
C ALA A 186 -17.17 4.46 -32.44
N ALA A 187 -16.80 3.97 -31.26
CA ALA A 187 -15.43 4.08 -30.77
C ALA A 187 -14.41 3.26 -31.57
N TYR A 188 -14.79 2.11 -32.14
CA TYR A 188 -13.92 1.39 -33.08
C TYR A 188 -13.80 2.12 -34.42
N GLU A 189 -14.88 2.73 -34.89
CA GLU A 189 -14.90 3.51 -36.14
C GLU A 189 -14.05 4.78 -36.04
N SER A 190 -14.13 5.49 -34.90
CA SER A 190 -13.34 6.69 -34.63
C SER A 190 -11.87 6.41 -34.28
N GLY A 191 -11.54 5.15 -33.95
CA GLY A 191 -10.22 4.75 -33.48
C GLY A 191 -9.98 5.00 -31.98
N ASP A 192 -11.02 5.36 -31.21
CA ASP A 192 -10.94 5.43 -29.75
C ASP A 192 -10.80 4.04 -29.10
N LEU A 193 -11.23 2.98 -29.79
CA LEU A 193 -10.89 1.59 -29.49
C LEU A 193 -10.21 0.96 -30.70
N VAL A 194 -9.21 0.09 -30.45
CA VAL A 194 -8.47 -0.58 -31.51
C VAL A 194 -8.40 -2.08 -31.28
N PRO A 195 -8.39 -2.92 -32.33
CA PRO A 195 -8.12 -4.34 -32.20
C PRO A 195 -6.71 -4.61 -31.67
N GLY A 196 -6.56 -5.63 -30.83
CA GLY A 196 -5.30 -5.96 -30.17
C GLY A 196 -4.97 -5.04 -28.99
N SER A 197 -5.29 -5.48 -27.79
CA SER A 197 -5.21 -4.70 -26.53
C SER A 197 -3.82 -4.25 -26.06
N TRP A 198 -2.75 -4.54 -26.80
CA TRP A 198 -1.35 -4.31 -26.42
C TRP A 198 -0.51 -3.61 -27.50
N ARG A 199 -1.12 -3.24 -28.64
CA ARG A 199 -0.40 -2.78 -29.83
C ARG A 199 0.15 -1.35 -29.72
N ASP A 200 -0.45 -0.50 -28.88
CA ASP A 200 -0.18 0.95 -28.87
C ASP A 200 0.41 1.46 -27.55
N ARG A 201 1.51 0.85 -27.07
CA ARG A 201 2.23 1.38 -25.90
C ARG A 201 2.74 2.81 -26.16
N GLY A 202 2.63 3.70 -25.17
CA GLY A 202 2.98 5.12 -25.30
C GLY A 202 1.90 6.01 -25.92
N ASN A 203 0.72 5.48 -26.28
CA ASN A 203 -0.37 6.30 -26.81
C ASN A 203 -1.11 7.03 -25.67
N THR A 204 -0.91 8.35 -25.60
CA THR A 204 -1.52 9.22 -24.59
C THR A 204 -2.94 9.68 -24.93
N VAL A 205 -3.46 9.34 -26.12
CA VAL A 205 -4.84 9.66 -26.54
C VAL A 205 -5.78 8.54 -26.09
N ILE A 206 -5.42 7.30 -26.40
CA ILE A 206 -6.20 6.11 -26.06
C ILE A 206 -5.86 5.62 -24.65
N GLY A 207 -4.63 5.84 -24.20
CA GLY A 207 -4.08 5.31 -22.95
C GLY A 207 -3.36 3.97 -23.14
N GLU A 208 -2.63 3.55 -22.12
CA GLU A 208 -1.74 2.38 -22.21
C GLU A 208 -2.39 1.05 -21.78
N HIS A 209 -3.61 1.06 -21.20
CA HIS A 209 -4.27 -0.15 -20.66
C HIS A 209 -5.63 -0.50 -21.27
N GLN A 210 -5.71 -0.53 -22.60
CA GLN A 210 -6.96 -0.85 -23.29
C GLN A 210 -7.50 -2.27 -22.99
N TYR A 211 -6.63 -3.20 -22.58
CA TYR A 211 -7.04 -4.54 -22.13
C TYR A 211 -8.16 -4.49 -21.08
N ASN A 212 -7.96 -3.71 -20.00
CA ASN A 212 -8.96 -3.59 -18.94
C ASN A 212 -10.19 -2.79 -19.42
N ASP A 213 -10.00 -1.77 -20.25
CA ASP A 213 -11.11 -0.98 -20.78
C ASP A 213 -12.07 -1.86 -21.60
N CYS A 214 -11.56 -2.60 -22.58
CA CYS A 214 -12.37 -3.51 -23.39
C CYS A 214 -13.00 -4.63 -22.56
N LEU A 215 -12.28 -5.16 -21.57
CA LEU A 215 -12.82 -6.14 -20.63
C LEU A 215 -14.02 -5.58 -19.85
N ILE A 216 -13.88 -4.38 -19.31
CA ILE A 216 -14.94 -3.69 -18.55
C ILE A 216 -16.16 -3.42 -19.44
N LEU A 217 -15.94 -2.94 -20.66
CA LEU A 217 -17.00 -2.67 -21.63
C LEU A 217 -17.73 -3.95 -22.03
N LEU A 218 -17.00 -5.03 -22.32
CA LEU A 218 -17.57 -6.34 -22.62
C LEU A 218 -18.45 -6.84 -21.47
N MET A 219 -17.94 -6.80 -20.24
CA MET A 219 -18.68 -7.17 -19.03
C MET A 219 -19.90 -6.25 -18.76
N ALA A 220 -19.89 -5.02 -19.27
CA ALA A 220 -20.98 -4.07 -19.10
C ALA A 220 -22.16 -4.39 -20.04
N ILE A 221 -21.87 -4.74 -21.30
CA ILE A 221 -22.88 -5.04 -22.31
C ILE A 221 -23.29 -6.52 -22.37
N ASP A 222 -22.45 -7.46 -21.90
CA ASP A 222 -22.84 -8.87 -21.78
C ASP A 222 -23.75 -9.07 -20.57
N GLN A 223 -25.03 -9.28 -20.86
CA GLN A 223 -26.08 -9.51 -19.87
C GLN A 223 -26.82 -10.84 -20.13
N ARG A 224 -26.13 -11.80 -20.76
CA ARG A 224 -26.72 -13.09 -21.17
C ARG A 224 -26.80 -14.15 -20.06
N LEU A 225 -26.23 -13.91 -18.87
CA LEU A 225 -26.41 -14.80 -17.71
C LEU A 225 -27.89 -14.92 -17.35
N GLU A 226 -28.30 -16.12 -16.92
CA GLU A 226 -29.72 -16.52 -16.82
C GLU A 226 -30.56 -15.58 -15.95
N ASN A 227 -29.99 -15.09 -14.85
CA ASN A 227 -30.75 -14.30 -13.86
C ASN A 227 -30.05 -12.99 -13.48
N ARG A 228 -30.85 -11.95 -13.25
CA ARG A 228 -30.38 -10.62 -12.83
C ARG A 228 -29.53 -10.66 -11.55
N TRP A 229 -29.85 -11.57 -10.61
CA TRP A 229 -29.06 -11.76 -9.40
C TRP A 229 -27.65 -12.28 -9.68
N GLN A 230 -27.48 -13.19 -10.64
CA GLN A 230 -26.15 -13.68 -11.04
C GLN A 230 -25.29 -12.54 -11.57
N LEU A 231 -25.83 -11.71 -12.48
CA LEU A 231 -25.14 -10.54 -13.04
C LEU A 231 -24.81 -9.45 -12.02
N ALA A 232 -25.65 -9.32 -10.98
CA ALA A 232 -25.43 -8.36 -9.91
C ALA A 232 -24.26 -8.78 -9.02
N VAL A 233 -24.10 -10.09 -8.82
CA VAL A 233 -22.98 -10.67 -8.09
C VAL A 233 -21.73 -10.61 -8.95
N SER A 234 -21.73 -11.25 -10.13
CA SER A 234 -20.56 -11.36 -11.00
C SER A 234 -20.95 -11.08 -12.46
N PRO A 235 -20.21 -10.21 -13.17
CA PRO A 235 -20.39 -10.08 -14.62
C PRO A 235 -19.98 -11.36 -15.35
N SER A 236 -20.35 -11.48 -16.62
CA SER A 236 -19.80 -12.49 -17.53
C SER A 236 -18.66 -11.94 -18.36
N ALA A 237 -17.68 -12.79 -18.65
CA ALA A 237 -16.50 -12.47 -19.45
C ALA A 237 -16.34 -13.53 -20.56
N PRO A 238 -17.07 -13.38 -21.68
CA PRO A 238 -17.19 -14.44 -22.68
C PRO A 238 -16.05 -14.44 -23.71
N PHE A 239 -14.79 -14.44 -23.27
CA PHE A 239 -13.63 -14.51 -24.16
C PHE A 239 -12.69 -15.65 -23.75
N ALA A 240 -12.03 -16.25 -24.73
CA ALA A 240 -11.14 -17.40 -24.53
C ALA A 240 -9.87 -17.05 -23.76
N ASP A 241 -9.31 -18.03 -23.05
CA ASP A 241 -7.95 -17.92 -22.52
C ASP A 241 -6.97 -17.68 -23.69
N GLY A 242 -6.27 -16.55 -23.64
CA GLY A 242 -5.34 -16.12 -24.70
C GLY A 242 -5.96 -15.19 -25.76
N GLN A 243 -7.29 -15.07 -25.82
CA GLN A 243 -7.96 -14.07 -26.66
C GLN A 243 -7.87 -12.67 -26.01
N GLN A 244 -7.62 -11.65 -26.82
CA GLN A 244 -7.59 -10.28 -26.31
C GLN A 244 -9.02 -9.72 -26.15
N PRO A 245 -9.34 -9.06 -25.02
CA PRO A 245 -10.69 -8.53 -24.76
C PRO A 245 -11.20 -7.56 -25.82
N CYS A 246 -10.31 -6.77 -26.45
CA CYS A 246 -10.71 -5.82 -27.49
C CYS A 246 -11.14 -6.52 -28.78
N ASP A 247 -10.56 -7.67 -29.12
CA ASP A 247 -10.97 -8.42 -30.31
C ASP A 247 -12.32 -9.12 -30.06
N ALA A 248 -12.48 -9.65 -28.84
CA ALA A 248 -13.74 -10.23 -28.39
C ALA A 248 -14.87 -9.19 -28.35
N LEU A 249 -14.59 -7.99 -27.83
CA LEU A 249 -15.55 -6.89 -27.76
C LEU A 249 -15.98 -6.42 -29.16
N GLN A 250 -15.04 -6.29 -30.09
CA GLN A 250 -15.33 -5.90 -31.48
C GLN A 250 -16.27 -6.89 -32.16
N THR A 251 -16.12 -8.19 -31.86
CA THR A 251 -16.98 -9.25 -32.40
C THR A 251 -18.35 -9.29 -31.70
N PHE A 252 -18.36 -9.09 -30.37
CA PHE A 252 -19.55 -9.21 -29.55
C PHE A 252 -20.52 -8.03 -29.67
N ALA A 253 -20.00 -6.80 -29.73
CA ALA A 253 -20.78 -5.57 -29.78
C ALA A 253 -21.78 -5.47 -30.96
N PRO A 254 -21.51 -6.01 -32.17
CA PRO A 254 -22.52 -6.09 -33.22
C PRO A 254 -23.37 -7.37 -33.16
N THR A 255 -22.80 -8.53 -32.80
CA THR A 255 -23.47 -9.84 -32.99
C THR A 255 -24.22 -10.37 -31.77
N ASN A 256 -23.81 -9.96 -30.57
CA ASN A 256 -24.22 -10.56 -29.29
C ASN A 256 -23.82 -12.05 -29.17
N GLN A 257 -22.86 -12.48 -29.99
CA GLN A 257 -22.36 -13.83 -30.07
C GLN A 257 -20.88 -13.86 -29.71
N THR A 258 -20.45 -14.97 -29.13
CA THR A 258 -19.07 -15.22 -28.72
C THR A 258 -18.70 -16.65 -29.08
N GLU A 259 -17.42 -16.90 -29.35
CA GLU A 259 -16.91 -18.25 -29.65
C GLU A 259 -17.08 -19.20 -28.45
N ILE A 260 -17.13 -18.65 -27.24
CA ILE A 260 -17.33 -19.38 -26.00
C ILE A 260 -18.69 -19.01 -25.39
N GLY A 261 -19.31 -19.97 -24.69
CA GLY A 261 -20.52 -19.74 -23.91
C GLY A 261 -20.35 -18.70 -22.79
N VAL A 262 -21.44 -18.44 -22.07
CA VAL A 262 -21.45 -17.47 -20.97
C VAL A 262 -20.61 -17.99 -19.80
N GLN A 263 -19.53 -17.30 -19.46
CA GLN A 263 -18.67 -17.63 -18.31
C GLN A 263 -18.74 -16.54 -17.24
N PRO A 264 -19.17 -16.86 -16.01
CA PRO A 264 -19.11 -15.93 -14.89
C PRO A 264 -17.67 -15.54 -14.56
N TYR A 265 -17.43 -14.27 -14.25
CA TYR A 265 -16.12 -13.76 -13.88
C TYR A 265 -16.09 -13.30 -12.42
N HIS A 266 -15.50 -14.14 -11.56
CA HIS A 266 -15.53 -13.95 -10.10
C HIS A 266 -14.28 -13.28 -9.52
N ARG A 267 -13.24 -13.04 -10.33
CA ARG A 267 -11.90 -12.72 -9.83
C ARG A 267 -11.81 -11.38 -9.09
N TYR A 268 -12.71 -10.43 -9.38
CA TYR A 268 -12.74 -9.10 -8.75
C TYR A 268 -14.17 -8.68 -8.37
N LEU A 269 -14.32 -7.48 -7.79
CA LEU A 269 -15.64 -6.94 -7.41
C LEU A 269 -16.33 -6.20 -8.55
N HIS A 270 -15.57 -5.59 -9.48
CA HIS A 270 -16.06 -4.99 -10.74
C HIS A 270 -16.88 -3.70 -10.63
N ALA A 271 -16.55 -2.81 -9.69
CA ALA A 271 -17.26 -1.53 -9.60
C ALA A 271 -17.14 -0.68 -10.87
N GLN A 272 -16.05 -0.79 -11.64
CA GLN A 272 -15.91 -0.12 -12.93
C GLN A 272 -16.94 -0.61 -13.97
N THR A 273 -17.23 -1.91 -13.99
CA THR A 273 -18.26 -2.47 -14.89
C THR A 273 -19.63 -1.93 -14.54
N VAL A 274 -19.95 -1.88 -13.24
CA VAL A 274 -21.22 -1.29 -12.76
C VAL A 274 -21.30 0.18 -13.15
N LEU A 275 -20.21 0.93 -12.98
CA LEU A 275 -20.13 2.33 -13.42
C LEU A 275 -20.37 2.46 -14.93
N MET A 276 -19.74 1.63 -15.77
CA MET A 276 -19.94 1.66 -17.23
C MET A 276 -21.37 1.37 -17.64
N ARG A 277 -22.09 0.46 -16.96
CA ARG A 277 -23.52 0.21 -17.26
C ARG A 277 -24.41 1.45 -17.08
N TYR A 278 -24.01 2.40 -16.23
CA TYR A 278 -24.72 3.67 -16.08
C TYR A 278 -24.29 4.73 -17.09
N ILE A 279 -22.98 4.87 -17.32
CA ILE A 279 -22.47 6.01 -18.08
C ILE A 279 -22.37 5.77 -19.58
N LEU A 280 -22.17 4.53 -20.00
CA LEU A 280 -21.97 4.18 -21.41
C LEU A 280 -23.20 4.48 -22.28
N PRO A 281 -24.45 4.34 -21.81
CA PRO A 281 -25.61 4.82 -22.58
C PRO A 281 -25.72 6.36 -22.68
N LEU A 282 -25.05 7.10 -21.79
CA LEU A 282 -25.19 8.55 -21.67
C LEU A 282 -24.14 9.34 -22.47
N ALA A 283 -23.00 8.73 -22.76
CA ALA A 283 -21.88 9.39 -23.42
C ALA A 283 -21.01 8.41 -24.21
N GLU A 284 -20.39 8.91 -25.27
CA GLU A 284 -19.39 8.18 -26.04
C GLU A 284 -18.11 7.94 -25.21
N ILE A 285 -17.35 6.91 -25.59
CA ILE A 285 -16.15 6.48 -24.85
C ILE A 285 -15.11 7.60 -24.78
N ALA A 286 -14.86 8.34 -25.86
CA ALA A 286 -13.96 9.50 -25.86
C ALA A 286 -14.37 10.55 -24.81
N THR A 287 -15.67 10.83 -24.69
CA THR A 287 -16.19 11.78 -23.71
C THR A 287 -16.00 11.26 -22.28
N ILE A 288 -16.31 9.98 -22.03
CA ILE A 288 -16.10 9.35 -20.72
C ILE A 288 -14.63 9.46 -20.28
N ARG A 289 -13.72 9.11 -21.19
CA ARG A 289 -12.27 9.19 -20.98
C ARG A 289 -11.80 10.60 -20.64
N TRP A 290 -12.27 11.58 -21.40
CA TRP A 290 -11.98 12.99 -21.15
C TRP A 290 -12.49 13.46 -19.78
N VAL A 291 -13.70 13.06 -19.39
CA VAL A 291 -14.27 13.37 -18.06
C VAL A 291 -13.43 12.73 -16.95
N PHE A 292 -13.03 11.47 -17.10
CA PHE A 292 -12.20 10.78 -16.11
C PHE A 292 -10.85 11.47 -15.91
N SER A 293 -10.17 11.78 -17.02
CA SER A 293 -8.89 12.50 -16.98
C SER A 293 -9.04 13.89 -16.38
N SER A 294 -10.13 14.60 -16.69
CA SER A 294 -10.43 15.92 -16.14
C SER A 294 -10.69 15.87 -14.63
N ILE A 295 -11.49 14.92 -14.15
CA ILE A 295 -11.76 14.73 -12.72
C ILE A 295 -10.46 14.44 -11.97
N LEU A 296 -9.64 13.52 -12.48
CA LEU A 296 -8.38 13.17 -11.82
C LEU A 296 -7.40 14.36 -11.82
N SER A 297 -7.35 15.14 -12.91
CA SER A 297 -6.58 16.39 -12.97
C SER A 297 -7.00 17.36 -11.87
N LEU A 298 -8.31 17.61 -11.74
CA LEU A 298 -8.85 18.55 -10.76
C LEU A 298 -8.55 18.08 -9.33
N LEU A 299 -8.62 16.77 -9.07
CA LEU A 299 -8.29 16.22 -7.75
C LEU A 299 -6.81 16.41 -7.41
N ILE A 300 -5.90 16.13 -8.34
CA ILE A 300 -4.45 16.31 -8.13
C ILE A 300 -4.12 17.80 -7.93
N ILE A 301 -4.69 18.67 -8.77
CA ILE A 301 -4.54 20.13 -8.63
C ILE A 301 -5.09 20.59 -7.28
N ALA A 302 -6.23 20.07 -6.83
CA ALA A 302 -6.79 20.40 -5.53
C ALA A 302 -5.83 20.00 -4.40
N VAL A 303 -5.24 18.80 -4.42
CA VAL A 303 -4.24 18.39 -3.41
C VAL A 303 -3.09 19.39 -3.35
N ALA A 304 -2.50 19.72 -4.50
CA ALA A 304 -1.38 20.67 -4.57
C ALA A 304 -1.79 22.09 -4.13
N ALA A 305 -2.93 22.59 -4.59
CA ALA A 305 -3.43 23.93 -4.29
C ALA A 305 -3.76 24.10 -2.80
N PHE A 306 -4.47 23.14 -2.20
CA PHE A 306 -4.75 23.15 -0.76
C PHE A 306 -3.46 23.05 0.05
N ALA A 307 -2.51 22.19 -0.35
CA ALA A 307 -1.23 22.07 0.34
C ALA A 307 -0.41 23.38 0.30
N MET A 308 -0.33 24.02 -0.87
CA MET A 308 0.35 25.32 -1.03
C MET A 308 -0.35 26.42 -0.23
N PHE A 309 -1.69 26.49 -0.29
CA PHE A 309 -2.45 27.48 0.47
C PHE A 309 -2.21 27.35 1.98
N ARG A 310 -2.11 26.12 2.50
CA ARG A 310 -1.79 25.88 3.92
C ARG A 310 -0.41 26.38 4.30
N LEU A 311 0.60 26.14 3.45
CA LEU A 311 1.95 26.69 3.66
C LEU A 311 1.93 28.22 3.78
N THR A 312 1.06 28.90 3.01
CA THR A 312 0.94 30.37 3.10
C THR A 312 0.25 30.87 4.37
N ARG A 313 -0.59 30.05 5.01
CA ARG A 313 -1.31 30.43 6.24
C ARG A 313 -0.51 30.21 7.53
N GLY A 314 0.71 29.70 7.42
CA GLY A 314 1.55 29.38 8.58
C GLY A 314 1.11 28.11 9.31
N ASP A 315 0.37 27.21 8.64
CA ASP A 315 0.14 25.84 9.13
C ASP A 315 1.48 25.08 9.25
N ASP A 316 1.47 23.88 9.84
CA ASP A 316 2.66 23.03 9.97
C ASP A 316 3.36 22.83 8.61
N VAL A 317 4.58 23.36 8.51
CA VAL A 317 5.38 23.35 7.27
C VAL A 317 5.67 21.94 6.78
N PHE A 318 5.81 20.97 7.68
CA PHE A 318 6.11 19.59 7.32
C PHE A 318 4.87 18.90 6.73
N ASP A 319 3.69 19.13 7.31
CA ASP A 319 2.43 18.64 6.74
C ASP A 319 2.20 19.23 5.33
N GLY A 320 2.39 20.54 5.19
CA GLY A 320 2.25 21.21 3.89
C GLY A 320 3.22 20.67 2.84
N LEU A 321 4.51 20.50 3.20
CA LEU A 321 5.52 19.92 2.32
C LEU A 321 5.19 18.48 1.92
N LEU A 322 4.65 17.66 2.83
CA LEU A 322 4.21 16.29 2.51
C LEU A 322 3.13 16.30 1.42
N PHE A 323 2.06 17.08 1.60
CA PHE A 323 0.96 17.11 0.65
C PHE A 323 1.33 17.78 -0.67
N VAL A 324 2.25 18.75 -0.67
CA VAL A 324 2.86 19.28 -1.90
C VAL A 324 3.60 18.16 -2.63
N SER A 325 4.47 17.40 -1.94
CA SER A 325 5.17 16.26 -2.55
C SER A 325 4.20 15.19 -3.09
N ILE A 326 3.07 14.96 -2.42
CA ILE A 326 2.02 14.05 -2.91
C ILE A 326 1.37 14.59 -4.18
N GLY A 327 0.93 15.85 -4.19
CA GLY A 327 0.29 16.46 -5.37
C GLY A 327 1.21 16.43 -6.60
N PHE A 328 2.47 16.87 -6.45
CA PHE A 328 3.44 16.83 -7.55
C PHE A 328 3.84 15.40 -7.93
N GLY A 329 3.96 14.50 -6.94
CA GLY A 329 4.26 13.10 -7.14
C GLY A 329 3.22 12.44 -8.06
N PHE A 330 1.94 12.57 -7.70
CA PHE A 330 0.82 12.03 -8.46
C PHE A 330 0.64 12.71 -9.81
N ALA A 331 0.89 14.02 -9.92
CA ALA A 331 0.83 14.72 -11.20
C ALA A 331 1.86 14.19 -12.21
N ARG A 332 2.98 13.61 -11.75
CA ARG A 332 4.15 13.44 -12.59
C ARG A 332 4.70 12.02 -12.73
N TRP A 333 4.76 11.26 -11.64
CA TRP A 333 5.36 9.92 -11.61
C TRP A 333 4.32 8.81 -11.42
N PHE A 334 3.04 9.13 -11.54
CA PHE A 334 1.96 8.15 -11.45
C PHE A 334 1.51 7.57 -12.79
N GLY A 335 2.00 8.13 -13.90
CA GLY A 335 1.55 7.79 -15.25
C GLY A 335 0.21 8.44 -15.60
N PHE A 336 -0.01 9.68 -15.15
CA PHE A 336 -1.25 10.41 -15.37
C PHE A 336 -1.66 10.43 -16.85
N GLU A 337 -0.71 10.70 -17.74
CA GLU A 337 -0.89 10.79 -19.20
C GLU A 337 -1.27 9.45 -19.86
N SER A 338 -0.94 8.33 -19.21
CA SER A 338 -1.22 6.97 -19.70
C SER A 338 -2.52 6.38 -19.18
N PHE A 339 -2.90 6.74 -17.95
CA PHE A 339 -3.88 5.99 -17.17
C PHE A 339 -5.08 6.81 -16.69
N SER A 340 -4.99 8.14 -16.71
CA SER A 340 -6.08 9.01 -16.28
C SER A 340 -7.33 8.90 -17.17
N GLN A 341 -7.17 8.46 -18.43
CA GLN A 341 -8.30 8.13 -19.31
C GLN A 341 -8.76 6.66 -19.24
N SER A 342 -8.04 5.75 -18.58
CA SER A 342 -8.44 4.33 -18.58
C SER A 342 -9.73 4.14 -17.77
N LEU A 343 -10.67 3.40 -18.34
CA LEU A 343 -11.92 3.03 -17.69
C LEU A 343 -11.69 2.14 -16.46
N GLY A 344 -10.58 1.40 -16.44
CA GLY A 344 -10.14 0.58 -15.31
C GLY A 344 -9.40 1.36 -14.23
N HIS A 345 -8.34 2.08 -14.62
CA HIS A 345 -7.44 2.74 -13.66
C HIS A 345 -8.00 4.04 -13.10
N ALA A 346 -8.59 4.90 -13.93
CA ALA A 346 -8.97 6.25 -13.48
C ALA A 346 -9.93 6.26 -12.28
N PRO A 347 -10.97 5.39 -12.20
CA PRO A 347 -11.79 5.29 -11.00
C PRO A 347 -11.02 4.84 -9.75
N ALA A 348 -10.11 3.88 -9.89
CA ALA A 348 -9.29 3.38 -8.77
C ALA A 348 -8.28 4.44 -8.30
N ASP A 349 -7.67 5.13 -9.25
CA ASP A 349 -6.71 6.22 -9.02
C ASP A 349 -7.39 7.41 -8.32
N ALA A 350 -8.62 7.75 -8.74
CA ALA A 350 -9.42 8.78 -8.10
C ALA A 350 -9.70 8.49 -6.62
N VAL A 351 -9.92 7.22 -6.25
CA VAL A 351 -10.12 6.82 -4.83
C VAL A 351 -8.87 7.13 -3.99
N ALA A 352 -7.67 6.86 -4.50
CA ALA A 352 -6.41 7.18 -3.80
C ALA A 352 -6.19 8.70 -3.67
N VAL A 353 -6.37 9.46 -4.75
CA VAL A 353 -6.18 10.92 -4.75
C VAL A 353 -7.24 11.62 -3.89
N LEU A 354 -8.50 11.17 -3.92
CA LEU A 354 -9.57 11.66 -3.04
C LEU A 354 -9.25 11.44 -1.57
N PHE A 355 -8.69 10.28 -1.22
CA PHE A 355 -8.25 10.02 0.16
C PHE A 355 -7.12 10.97 0.58
N ALA A 356 -6.11 11.18 -0.28
CA ALA A 356 -5.04 12.15 -0.03
C ALA A 356 -5.59 13.58 0.13
N LEU A 357 -6.52 14.00 -0.73
CA LEU A 357 -7.18 15.30 -0.65
C LEU A 357 -7.99 15.45 0.64
N TYR A 358 -8.77 14.43 1.00
CA TYR A 358 -9.51 14.41 2.27
C TYR A 358 -8.57 14.59 3.46
N LEU A 359 -7.45 13.87 3.52
CA LEU A 359 -6.48 14.02 4.60
C LEU A 359 -5.78 15.40 4.58
N CYS A 360 -5.46 15.91 3.39
CA CYS A 360 -4.90 17.25 3.21
C CYS A 360 -5.82 18.31 3.80
N VAL A 361 -7.10 18.26 3.42
CA VAL A 361 -8.13 19.18 3.92
C VAL A 361 -8.38 18.95 5.39
N ALA A 362 -8.57 17.71 5.86
CA ALA A 362 -9.00 17.44 7.23
C ALA A 362 -7.90 17.66 8.28
N SER A 363 -6.63 17.60 7.89
CA SER A 363 -5.50 17.74 8.82
C SER A 363 -5.44 19.09 9.56
N HIS A 364 -6.03 20.18 9.04
CA HIS A 364 -6.13 21.45 9.78
C HIS A 364 -6.96 21.31 11.08
N ARG A 365 -7.91 20.37 11.12
CA ARG A 365 -8.76 20.13 12.29
C ARG A 365 -8.15 19.17 13.29
N GLN A 366 -7.03 18.55 12.94
CA GLN A 366 -6.42 17.46 13.68
C GLN A 366 -7.41 16.30 13.94
N LEU A 367 -7.34 15.26 13.11
CA LEU A 367 -8.34 14.19 13.11
C LEU A 367 -8.32 13.38 14.40
N SER A 368 -9.52 13.04 14.90
CA SER A 368 -9.65 12.02 15.95
C SER A 368 -9.45 10.62 15.36
N ARG A 369 -9.06 9.66 16.20
CA ARG A 369 -8.82 8.27 15.77
C ARG A 369 -10.05 7.63 15.15
N VAL A 370 -11.25 7.94 15.63
CA VAL A 370 -12.51 7.45 15.06
C VAL A 370 -12.68 7.93 13.62
N HIS A 371 -12.44 9.21 13.34
CA HIS A 371 -12.51 9.74 11.97
C HIS A 371 -11.45 9.12 11.07
N LEU A 372 -10.23 8.93 11.60
CA LEU A 372 -9.14 8.31 10.87
C LEU A 372 -9.45 6.86 10.48
N VAL A 373 -9.89 6.05 11.44
CA VAL A 373 -10.28 4.65 11.22
C VAL A 373 -11.45 4.55 10.25
N THR A 374 -12.45 5.43 10.39
CA THR A 374 -13.60 5.48 9.46
C THR A 374 -13.15 5.80 8.04
N ALA A 375 -12.32 6.82 7.86
CA ALA A 375 -11.80 7.21 6.56
C ALA A 375 -10.92 6.11 5.94
N SER A 376 -10.07 5.46 6.73
CA SER A 376 -9.25 4.33 6.27
C SER A 376 -10.08 3.10 5.90
N ALA A 377 -11.14 2.80 6.65
CA ALA A 377 -12.07 1.72 6.33
C ALA A 377 -12.85 2.00 5.02
N LEU A 378 -13.36 3.22 4.85
CA LEU A 378 -13.99 3.66 3.59
C LEU A 378 -13.02 3.54 2.43
N PHE A 379 -11.80 4.04 2.60
CA PHE A 379 -10.76 3.94 1.59
C PHE A 379 -10.49 2.48 1.22
N GLY A 380 -10.37 1.58 2.20
CA GLY A 380 -10.22 0.14 1.96
C GLY A 380 -11.38 -0.47 1.15
N CYS A 381 -12.62 -0.12 1.50
CA CYS A 381 -13.81 -0.59 0.78
C CYS A 381 -13.83 -0.13 -0.67
N PHE A 382 -13.61 1.17 -0.92
CA PHE A 382 -13.62 1.71 -2.28
C PHE A 382 -12.45 1.20 -3.11
N THR A 383 -11.25 1.10 -2.51
CA THR A 383 -10.08 0.54 -3.19
C THR A 383 -10.36 -0.87 -3.70
N ILE A 384 -10.83 -1.79 -2.85
CA ILE A 384 -11.09 -3.18 -3.28
C ILE A 384 -12.24 -3.31 -4.29
N LEU A 385 -13.25 -2.43 -4.18
CA LEU A 385 -14.37 -2.40 -5.14
C LEU A 385 -13.90 -2.06 -6.56
N THR A 386 -12.90 -1.18 -6.67
CA THR A 386 -12.29 -0.76 -7.94
C THR A 386 -10.98 -1.48 -8.26
N GLU A 387 -10.63 -2.56 -7.57
CA GLU A 387 -9.32 -3.19 -7.74
C GLU A 387 -9.35 -4.29 -8.82
N PHE A 388 -8.47 -4.17 -9.82
CA PHE A 388 -8.14 -5.21 -10.81
C PHE A 388 -6.74 -5.81 -10.56
N LEU A 389 -6.24 -5.65 -9.33
CA LEU A 389 -4.86 -5.89 -8.93
C LEU A 389 -3.86 -4.98 -9.66
N THR A 390 -4.26 -3.73 -9.89
CA THR A 390 -3.48 -2.67 -10.54
C THR A 390 -2.55 -1.92 -9.58
N GLY A 391 -2.62 -2.21 -8.28
CA GLY A 391 -1.70 -1.70 -7.26
C GLY A 391 -2.32 -0.69 -6.28
N GLY A 392 -3.64 -0.50 -6.30
CA GLY A 392 -4.36 0.37 -5.37
C GLY A 392 -4.25 -0.10 -3.92
N LEU A 393 -4.31 -1.41 -3.67
CA LEU A 393 -4.12 -2.00 -2.33
C LEU A 393 -2.74 -1.68 -1.69
N PRO A 394 -1.59 -2.03 -2.32
CA PRO A 394 -0.28 -1.73 -1.74
C PRO A 394 0.00 -0.22 -1.65
N LEU A 395 -0.42 0.56 -2.66
CA LEU A 395 -0.28 2.02 -2.65
C LEU A 395 -1.09 2.64 -1.52
N GLY A 396 -2.37 2.28 -1.40
CA GLY A 396 -3.26 2.79 -0.36
C GLY A 396 -2.79 2.46 1.05
N LEU A 397 -2.30 1.23 1.28
CA LEU A 397 -1.73 0.85 2.56
C LEU A 397 -0.44 1.64 2.88
N ALA A 398 0.44 1.85 1.90
CA ALA A 398 1.64 2.68 2.10
C ALA A 398 1.27 4.14 2.42
N MET A 399 0.30 4.71 1.71
CA MET A 399 -0.23 6.06 1.97
C MET A 399 -0.80 6.18 3.39
N ILE A 400 -1.55 5.19 3.87
CA ILE A 400 -2.07 5.19 5.24
C ILE A 400 -0.91 5.20 6.25
N VAL A 401 0.06 4.29 6.11
CA VAL A 401 1.18 4.20 7.05
C VAL A 401 1.99 5.50 7.09
N GLY A 402 2.18 6.17 5.94
CA GLY A 402 3.02 7.36 5.86
C GLY A 402 2.32 8.70 6.07
N ILE A 403 1.03 8.87 5.69
CA ILE A 403 0.29 10.14 5.82
C ILE A 403 -0.36 10.26 7.20
N THR A 404 -0.95 9.17 7.71
CA THR A 404 -1.74 9.23 8.94
C THR A 404 -0.97 9.78 10.16
N PRO A 405 0.34 9.54 10.35
CA PRO A 405 1.08 10.13 11.47
C PRO A 405 1.10 11.66 11.48
N PHE A 406 0.93 12.30 10.32
CA PHE A 406 1.01 13.75 10.17
C PHE A 406 -0.33 14.45 10.46
N VAL A 407 -1.46 13.76 10.25
CA VAL A 407 -2.82 14.34 10.39
C VAL A 407 -3.47 14.09 11.77
N LEU A 408 -2.77 13.40 12.66
CA LEU A 408 -3.21 13.12 14.03
C LEU A 408 -3.10 14.35 14.95
N ARG A 409 -3.98 14.42 15.95
CA ARG A 409 -4.00 15.48 16.98
C ARG A 409 -2.70 15.56 17.78
N SER A 410 -2.17 16.79 17.95
CA SER A 410 -0.75 17.10 18.21
C SER A 410 -0.26 16.91 19.66
N SER A 411 -0.75 15.91 20.39
CA SER A 411 -0.28 15.57 21.75
C SER A 411 0.21 14.13 21.89
N ALA A 412 0.28 13.37 20.79
CA ALA A 412 0.56 11.95 20.81
C ALA A 412 2.06 11.65 21.04
N ASN A 413 2.36 10.85 22.06
CA ASN A 413 3.69 10.25 22.22
C ASN A 413 3.97 9.22 21.10
N ARG A 414 5.21 8.74 20.99
CA ARG A 414 5.60 7.79 19.92
C ARG A 414 4.71 6.55 19.82
N VAL A 415 4.20 6.05 20.94
CA VAL A 415 3.38 4.84 20.99
C VAL A 415 2.00 5.13 20.43
N GLU A 416 1.39 6.26 20.80
CA GLU A 416 0.08 6.66 20.29
C GLU A 416 0.09 6.92 18.78
N ILE A 417 1.16 7.53 18.25
CA ILE A 417 1.34 7.70 16.79
C ILE A 417 1.40 6.35 16.10
N ALA A 418 2.27 5.45 16.58
CA ALA A 418 2.45 4.12 15.99
C ALA A 418 1.18 3.27 16.06
N VAL A 419 0.50 3.26 17.21
CA VAL A 419 -0.77 2.55 17.40
C VAL A 419 -1.84 3.12 16.49
N SER A 420 -1.97 4.44 16.40
CA SER A 420 -2.99 5.07 15.54
C SER A 420 -2.76 4.74 14.06
N ALA A 421 -1.53 4.85 13.57
CA ALA A 421 -1.18 4.47 12.20
C ALA A 421 -1.43 2.97 11.93
N ALA A 422 -1.05 2.10 12.88
CA ALA A 422 -1.31 0.66 12.78
C ALA A 422 -2.81 0.34 12.78
N THR A 423 -3.63 1.03 13.59
CA THR A 423 -5.08 0.83 13.59
C THR A 423 -5.75 1.33 12.33
N ALA A 424 -5.29 2.44 11.75
CA ALA A 424 -5.75 2.92 10.46
C ALA A 424 -5.40 1.95 9.32
N ALA A 425 -4.17 1.42 9.33
CA ALA A 425 -3.72 0.38 8.39
C ALA A 425 -4.54 -0.91 8.53
N ALA A 426 -4.76 -1.38 9.75
CA ALA A 426 -5.60 -2.54 10.02
C ALA A 426 -7.05 -2.31 9.56
N ALA A 427 -7.63 -1.14 9.80
CA ALA A 427 -8.98 -0.80 9.36
C ALA A 427 -9.12 -0.88 7.84
N PHE A 428 -8.15 -0.36 7.08
CA PHE A 428 -8.11 -0.47 5.61
C PHE A 428 -8.06 -1.92 5.15
N VAL A 429 -7.12 -2.72 5.69
CA VAL A 429 -6.94 -4.12 5.28
C VAL A 429 -8.16 -4.97 5.65
N ILE A 430 -8.69 -4.81 6.87
CA ILE A 430 -9.87 -5.56 7.32
C ILE A 430 -11.08 -5.17 6.50
N ALA A 431 -11.32 -3.88 6.24
CA ALA A 431 -12.45 -3.43 5.45
C ALA A 431 -12.39 -3.96 4.01
N ALA A 432 -11.23 -3.87 3.36
CA ALA A 432 -11.01 -4.44 2.03
C ALA A 432 -11.23 -5.97 2.02
N GLY A 433 -10.68 -6.67 3.01
CA GLY A 433 -10.83 -8.11 3.17
C GLY A 433 -12.28 -8.54 3.40
N LEU A 434 -13.04 -7.80 4.23
CA LEU A 434 -14.45 -8.09 4.49
C LEU A 434 -15.30 -7.92 3.23
N CYS A 435 -15.11 -6.88 2.44
CA CYS A 435 -15.79 -6.74 1.14
C CYS A 435 -15.50 -7.93 0.21
N LEU A 436 -14.25 -8.40 0.17
CA LEU A 436 -13.87 -9.57 -0.63
C LEU A 436 -14.50 -10.86 -0.08
N VAL A 437 -14.52 -11.07 1.23
CA VAL A 437 -15.18 -12.21 1.86
C VAL A 437 -16.67 -12.22 1.56
N ILE A 438 -17.36 -11.08 1.73
CA ILE A 438 -18.79 -10.96 1.41
C ILE A 438 -19.05 -11.30 -0.07
N LYS A 439 -18.22 -10.74 -0.97
CA LYS A 439 -18.27 -11.04 -2.41
C LYS A 439 -18.12 -12.53 -2.70
N LEU A 440 -17.10 -13.18 -2.14
CA LEU A 440 -16.83 -14.60 -2.37
C LEU A 440 -17.94 -15.48 -1.79
N THR A 441 -18.41 -15.19 -0.57
CA THR A 441 -19.54 -15.89 0.02
C THR A 441 -20.78 -15.80 -0.86
N LEU A 442 -21.12 -14.60 -1.33
CA LEU A 442 -22.28 -14.40 -2.20
C LEU A 442 -22.11 -15.11 -3.56
N ALA A 443 -20.91 -15.06 -4.14
CA ALA A 443 -20.62 -15.78 -5.38
C ALA A 443 -20.71 -17.31 -5.18
N THR A 444 -20.21 -17.85 -4.08
CA THR A 444 -20.33 -19.27 -3.76
C THR A 444 -21.77 -19.71 -3.56
N LEU A 445 -22.60 -18.88 -2.90
CA LEU A 445 -24.03 -19.17 -2.72
C LEU A 445 -24.81 -19.19 -4.05
N VAL A 446 -24.37 -18.38 -5.04
CA VAL A 446 -25.08 -18.21 -6.32
C VAL A 446 -24.56 -19.15 -7.42
N PHE A 447 -23.25 -19.42 -7.45
CA PHE A 447 -22.58 -20.15 -8.53
C PHE A 447 -21.97 -21.49 -8.06
N GLY A 448 -21.97 -21.78 -6.76
CA GLY A 448 -21.44 -23.03 -6.20
C GLY A 448 -20.04 -22.91 -5.58
N PRO A 449 -19.54 -23.99 -4.95
CA PRO A 449 -18.30 -23.97 -4.18
C PRO A 449 -17.03 -23.79 -5.02
N ASP A 450 -17.07 -24.12 -6.32
CA ASP A 450 -15.92 -24.05 -7.23
C ASP A 450 -15.35 -22.61 -7.37
N VAL A 451 -16.17 -21.60 -7.08
CA VAL A 451 -15.73 -20.20 -6.98
C VAL A 451 -14.53 -20.03 -6.04
N ILE A 452 -14.51 -20.76 -4.92
CA ILE A 452 -13.42 -20.67 -3.94
C ILE A 452 -12.15 -21.33 -4.48
N THR A 453 -12.28 -22.47 -5.17
CA THR A 453 -11.13 -23.15 -5.78
C THR A 453 -10.54 -22.34 -6.92
N ASP A 454 -11.37 -21.69 -7.73
CA ASP A 454 -10.93 -20.80 -8.82
C ASP A 454 -10.26 -19.53 -8.30
N PHE A 455 -10.79 -18.96 -7.22
CA PHE A 455 -10.15 -17.85 -6.55
C PHE A 455 -8.79 -18.25 -5.96
N ALA A 456 -8.73 -19.40 -5.28
CA ALA A 456 -7.50 -19.92 -4.69
C ALA A 456 -6.43 -20.26 -5.75
N SER A 457 -6.83 -20.86 -6.87
CA SER A 457 -5.92 -21.15 -7.99
C SER A 457 -5.41 -19.87 -8.64
N SER A 458 -6.28 -18.88 -8.87
CA SER A 458 -5.88 -17.57 -9.40
C SER A 458 -4.94 -16.84 -8.45
N LEU A 459 -5.16 -16.92 -7.14
CA LEU A 459 -4.24 -16.36 -6.14
C LEU A 459 -2.90 -17.09 -6.16
N GLY A 460 -2.93 -18.43 -6.22
CA GLY A 460 -1.75 -19.28 -6.36
C GLY A 460 -0.90 -18.90 -7.57
N HIS A 461 -1.50 -18.69 -8.75
CA HIS A 461 -0.79 -18.25 -9.96
C HIS A 461 -0.10 -16.88 -9.82
N ARG A 462 -0.54 -16.04 -8.88
CA ARG A 462 0.03 -14.70 -8.65
C ARG A 462 1.18 -14.72 -7.64
N THR A 463 1.24 -15.74 -6.78
CA THR A 463 2.22 -15.87 -5.69
C THR A 463 3.21 -17.02 -5.89
N ALA A 464 2.85 -18.05 -6.67
CA ALA A 464 3.61 -19.27 -6.87
C ALA A 464 4.12 -19.39 -8.33
N GLY A 465 5.30 -20.00 -8.48
CA GLY A 465 6.04 -20.18 -9.72
C GLY A 465 7.54 -20.35 -9.44
N ASP A 466 8.32 -20.80 -10.40
CA ASP A 466 9.79 -20.82 -10.26
C ASP A 466 10.35 -19.42 -10.56
N PRO A 467 10.95 -18.73 -9.57
CA PRO A 467 11.49 -17.40 -9.79
C PRO A 467 12.79 -17.50 -10.59
N ASP A 468 12.74 -17.16 -11.88
CA ASP A 468 13.92 -16.78 -12.64
C ASP A 468 14.27 -15.31 -12.26
N PRO A 469 15.29 -15.07 -11.42
CA PRO A 469 15.56 -13.75 -10.88
C PRO A 469 16.14 -12.80 -11.94
N VAL A 470 16.82 -13.34 -12.95
CA VAL A 470 17.37 -12.53 -14.05
C VAL A 470 16.23 -12.07 -14.93
N LYS A 471 15.28 -12.95 -15.24
CA LYS A 471 14.04 -12.58 -15.95
C LYS A 471 13.18 -11.63 -15.12
N TRP A 472 13.08 -11.84 -13.81
CA TRP A 472 12.37 -10.95 -12.89
C TRP A 472 12.99 -9.54 -12.92
N LEU A 473 14.30 -9.44 -12.69
CA LEU A 473 15.01 -8.16 -12.66
C LEU A 473 14.94 -7.46 -14.01
N ARG A 474 15.14 -8.18 -15.12
CA ARG A 474 15.01 -7.63 -16.47
C ARG A 474 13.60 -7.12 -16.74
N LYS A 475 12.56 -7.83 -16.29
CA LYS A 475 11.16 -7.42 -16.45
C LYS A 475 10.81 -6.22 -15.57
N VAL A 476 11.30 -6.15 -14.34
CA VAL A 476 11.09 -5.01 -13.44
C VAL A 476 11.84 -3.78 -13.95
N ILE A 477 13.11 -3.91 -14.32
CA ILE A 477 13.91 -2.81 -14.91
C ILE A 477 13.33 -2.38 -16.27
N GLY A 478 12.92 -3.33 -17.10
CA GLY A 478 12.22 -3.02 -18.36
C GLY A 478 10.87 -2.34 -18.10
N GLY A 479 10.17 -2.76 -17.04
CA GLY A 479 8.96 -2.13 -16.51
C GLY A 479 9.19 -0.66 -16.21
N LEU A 480 10.25 -0.32 -15.48
CA LEU A 480 10.66 1.07 -15.13
C LEU A 480 10.88 2.02 -16.33
N SER A 481 10.90 1.51 -17.57
CA SER A 481 10.90 2.35 -18.78
C SER A 481 9.49 2.73 -19.28
N THR A 482 8.46 2.09 -18.74
CA THR A 482 7.04 2.28 -19.04
C THR A 482 6.26 3.24 -18.11
N PRO A 483 6.70 3.66 -16.90
CA PRO A 483 5.80 4.28 -15.93
C PRO A 483 5.29 5.68 -16.29
N VAL A 484 5.60 6.19 -17.48
CA VAL A 484 4.92 7.35 -18.01
C VAL A 484 4.99 7.21 -19.52
N GLY A 485 3.86 6.99 -20.18
CA GLY A 485 3.75 7.21 -21.61
C GLY A 485 4.27 8.62 -21.90
N GLY A 486 5.45 8.71 -22.53
CA GLY A 486 6.11 9.97 -22.82
C GLY A 486 7.22 10.43 -21.85
N LEU A 487 7.48 9.80 -20.69
CA LEU A 487 8.67 10.14 -19.89
C LEU A 487 9.87 9.29 -20.26
N HIS A 488 10.98 9.98 -20.52
CA HIS A 488 12.28 9.35 -20.67
C HIS A 488 12.67 8.49 -19.45
N TYR A 489 13.03 7.22 -19.68
CA TYR A 489 13.40 6.24 -18.64
C TYR A 489 14.44 6.76 -17.63
N PHE A 490 15.36 7.64 -18.06
CA PHE A 490 16.33 8.27 -17.18
C PHE A 490 15.66 9.14 -16.11
N MET A 491 14.61 9.90 -16.46
CA MET A 491 13.88 10.75 -15.50
C MET A 491 13.08 9.94 -14.49
N ALA A 492 12.53 8.79 -14.90
CA ALA A 492 11.90 7.85 -13.98
C ALA A 492 12.96 7.20 -13.05
N GLY A 493 13.93 6.48 -13.60
CA GLY A 493 14.93 5.76 -12.81
C GLY A 493 15.78 6.66 -11.92
N PHE A 494 16.29 7.78 -12.45
CA PHE A 494 17.10 8.72 -11.69
C PHE A 494 16.27 9.49 -10.66
N GLY A 495 15.04 9.86 -11.00
CA GLY A 495 14.11 10.49 -10.05
C GLY A 495 13.82 9.58 -8.85
N LEU A 496 13.61 8.29 -9.09
CA LEU A 496 13.39 7.30 -8.04
C LEU A 496 14.64 7.15 -7.16
N LEU A 497 15.83 7.08 -7.78
CA LEU A 497 17.10 7.04 -7.06
C LEU A 497 17.29 8.29 -6.18
N LEU A 498 17.01 9.48 -6.71
CA LEU A 498 17.07 10.73 -5.95
C LEU A 498 16.09 10.73 -4.77
N ALA A 499 14.86 10.24 -4.98
CA ALA A 499 13.88 10.14 -3.90
C ALA A 499 14.35 9.19 -2.80
N VAL A 500 14.93 8.04 -3.14
CA VAL A 500 15.46 7.07 -2.16
C VAL A 500 16.66 7.66 -1.41
N VAL A 501 17.68 8.14 -2.12
CA VAL A 501 18.91 8.68 -1.51
C VAL A 501 18.61 9.93 -0.68
N GLY A 502 17.84 10.86 -1.25
CA GLY A 502 17.42 12.08 -0.58
C GLY A 502 16.52 11.81 0.63
N GLY A 503 15.61 10.83 0.52
CA GLY A 503 14.74 10.41 1.61
C GLY A 503 15.52 9.78 2.76
N ILE A 504 16.49 8.89 2.48
CA ILE A 504 17.38 8.31 3.50
C ILE A 504 18.18 9.40 4.21
N TRP A 505 18.78 10.32 3.44
CA TRP A 505 19.51 11.45 4.00
C TRP A 505 18.61 12.33 4.90
N GLY A 506 17.42 12.66 4.42
CA GLY A 506 16.45 13.48 5.15
C GLY A 506 16.01 12.82 6.45
N TRP A 507 15.69 11.53 6.41
CA TRP A 507 15.39 10.73 7.59
C TRP A 507 16.55 10.73 8.61
N GLN A 508 17.79 10.48 8.18
CA GLN A 508 18.97 10.52 9.07
C GLN A 508 19.18 11.89 9.72
N LYS A 509 18.95 12.98 8.97
CA LYS A 509 18.99 14.34 9.52
C LYS A 509 17.91 14.56 10.56
N ILE A 510 16.69 14.12 10.31
CA ILE A 510 15.59 14.22 11.30
C ILE A 510 15.94 13.43 12.57
N GLN A 511 16.47 12.20 12.43
CA GLN A 511 16.84 11.39 13.60
C GLN A 511 17.95 12.02 14.45
N SER A 512 18.90 12.71 13.81
CA SER A 512 20.03 13.35 14.50
C SER A 512 19.73 14.73 15.05
N LEU A 513 18.84 15.49 14.42
CA LEU A 513 18.58 16.89 14.76
C LEU A 513 17.29 17.11 15.58
N SER A 514 16.27 16.27 15.39
CA SER A 514 14.98 16.46 16.07
C SER A 514 15.07 16.03 17.53
N SER A 515 14.77 16.96 18.44
CA SER A 515 14.55 16.67 19.86
C SER A 515 13.19 16.00 20.12
N SER A 516 12.21 16.20 19.22
CA SER A 516 10.87 15.62 19.32
C SER A 516 10.89 14.15 18.91
N GLU A 517 10.62 13.27 19.89
CA GLU A 517 10.46 11.83 19.65
C GLU A 517 9.25 11.55 18.75
N ALA A 518 8.15 12.29 18.93
CA ALA A 518 6.96 12.19 18.09
C ALA A 518 7.30 12.45 16.61
N PHE A 519 8.05 13.52 16.31
CA PHE A 519 8.43 13.85 14.94
C PHE A 519 9.39 12.81 14.33
N ARG A 520 10.35 12.29 15.13
CA ARG A 520 11.20 11.16 14.70
C ARG A 520 10.38 9.93 14.34
N THR A 521 9.34 9.61 15.11
CA THR A 521 8.42 8.51 14.81
C THR A 521 7.62 8.75 13.54
N LYS A 522 7.07 9.96 13.33
CA LYS A 522 6.36 10.32 12.08
C LYS A 522 7.26 10.11 10.86
N ALA A 523 8.50 10.61 10.91
CA ALA A 523 9.47 10.44 9.82
C ALA A 523 9.86 8.97 9.59
N THR A 524 10.01 8.17 10.65
CA THR A 524 10.29 6.73 10.52
C THR A 524 9.12 5.98 9.90
N LEU A 525 7.87 6.30 10.26
CA LEU A 525 6.69 5.69 9.64
C LEU A 525 6.55 6.10 8.17
N LEU A 526 6.84 7.36 7.84
CA LEU A 526 6.88 7.84 6.46
C LEU A 526 7.92 7.08 5.62
N ALA A 527 9.15 6.92 6.12
CA ALA A 527 10.18 6.13 5.44
C ALA A 527 9.77 4.64 5.34
N GLY A 528 9.35 4.05 6.46
CA GLY A 528 8.98 2.65 6.61
C GLY A 528 7.74 2.24 5.82
N SER A 529 6.89 3.19 5.42
CA SER A 529 5.74 2.92 4.55
C SER A 529 6.13 2.29 3.20
N ASN A 530 7.35 2.54 2.70
CA ASN A 530 7.86 1.90 1.47
C ASN A 530 8.08 0.39 1.63
N LEU A 531 8.22 -0.12 2.86
CA LEU A 531 8.30 -1.57 3.10
C LEU A 531 7.02 -2.29 2.69
N VAL A 532 5.87 -1.61 2.69
CA VAL A 532 4.60 -2.15 2.18
C VAL A 532 4.71 -2.50 0.69
N LEU A 533 5.29 -1.57 -0.08
CA LEU A 533 5.49 -1.78 -1.53
C LEU A 533 6.46 -2.92 -1.78
N LEU A 534 7.59 -2.96 -1.05
CA LEU A 534 8.56 -4.05 -1.17
C LEU A 534 7.96 -5.41 -0.80
N ALA A 535 7.18 -5.47 0.28
CA ALA A 535 6.49 -6.68 0.69
C ALA A 535 5.52 -7.17 -0.41
N TRP A 536 4.81 -6.25 -1.07
CA TRP A 536 3.94 -6.60 -2.19
C TRP A 536 4.71 -7.22 -3.36
N LEU A 537 5.84 -6.63 -3.76
CA LEU A 537 6.66 -7.13 -4.86
C LEU A 537 7.22 -8.52 -4.58
N ILE A 538 7.48 -8.84 -3.31
CA ILE A 538 7.97 -10.15 -2.88
C ILE A 538 6.82 -11.18 -2.84
N VAL A 539 5.69 -10.83 -2.21
CA VAL A 539 4.56 -11.75 -2.04
C VAL A 539 3.87 -12.03 -3.39
N PHE A 540 3.69 -11.01 -4.21
CA PHE A 540 3.03 -11.08 -5.52
C PHE A 540 4.05 -10.94 -6.66
N TRP A 541 5.19 -11.62 -6.55
CA TRP A 541 6.31 -11.47 -7.49
C TRP A 541 5.94 -11.90 -8.93
N GLN A 542 5.17 -12.98 -9.09
CA GLN A 542 4.76 -13.47 -10.42
C GLN A 542 3.81 -12.49 -11.11
N HIS A 543 2.83 -11.96 -10.35
CA HIS A 543 1.97 -10.87 -10.81
C HIS A 543 2.78 -9.63 -11.19
N THR A 544 3.73 -9.25 -10.35
CA THR A 544 4.63 -8.11 -10.58
C THR A 544 5.42 -8.27 -11.88
N ILE A 545 5.97 -9.45 -12.18
CA ILE A 545 6.68 -9.68 -13.46
C ILE A 545 5.73 -9.56 -14.64
N GLN A 546 4.58 -10.21 -14.56
CA GLN A 546 3.64 -10.28 -15.68
C GLN A 546 3.10 -8.89 -16.03
N HIS A 547 2.93 -8.06 -15.01
CA HIS A 547 2.30 -6.75 -15.10
C HIS A 547 3.23 -5.59 -14.75
N ALA A 548 4.55 -5.79 -14.89
CA ALA A 548 5.59 -4.85 -14.43
C ALA A 548 5.41 -3.41 -14.95
N TRP A 549 4.83 -3.27 -16.13
CA TRP A 549 4.70 -2.00 -16.86
C TRP A 549 3.61 -1.06 -16.31
N PHE A 550 2.65 -1.55 -15.52
CA PHE A 550 1.72 -0.67 -14.76
C PHE A 550 1.90 -0.76 -13.25
N MET A 551 2.53 -1.84 -12.76
CA MET A 551 2.76 -2.07 -11.33
C MET A 551 3.85 -1.17 -10.76
N ASP A 552 4.74 -0.64 -11.59
CA ASP A 552 5.75 0.35 -11.22
C ASP A 552 5.17 1.69 -10.75
N ARG A 553 3.94 2.05 -11.17
CA ARG A 553 3.27 3.28 -10.70
C ARG A 553 3.18 3.39 -9.19
N ILE A 554 3.12 2.26 -8.47
CA ILE A 554 2.97 2.27 -7.00
C ILE A 554 4.19 2.94 -6.35
N PHE A 555 5.33 2.97 -7.04
CA PHE A 555 6.51 3.70 -6.62
C PHE A 555 6.35 5.22 -6.65
N VAL A 556 5.25 5.78 -7.20
CA VAL A 556 4.88 7.19 -7.00
C VAL A 556 5.00 7.59 -5.54
N TRP A 557 4.62 6.69 -4.64
CA TRP A 557 4.71 6.90 -3.20
C TRP A 557 6.15 7.01 -2.70
N THR A 558 7.09 6.29 -3.29
CA THR A 558 8.53 6.43 -3.01
C THR A 558 9.04 7.81 -3.42
N TYR A 559 8.60 8.37 -4.56
CA TYR A 559 8.90 9.77 -4.91
C TYR A 559 8.31 10.73 -3.88
N CYS A 560 7.01 10.59 -3.55
CA CYS A 560 6.32 11.46 -2.62
C CYS A 560 6.98 11.47 -1.24
N SER A 561 7.17 10.29 -0.65
CA SER A 561 7.74 10.12 0.70
C SER A 561 9.23 10.50 0.75
N GLY A 562 9.99 10.16 -0.29
CA GLY A 562 11.42 10.48 -0.38
C GLY A 562 11.67 11.98 -0.50
N PHE A 563 10.97 12.67 -1.40
CA PHE A 563 11.09 14.12 -1.56
C PHE A 563 10.57 14.89 -0.35
N ALA A 564 9.49 14.43 0.28
CA ALA A 564 9.01 15.01 1.54
C ALA A 564 10.08 14.89 2.64
N LEU A 565 10.63 13.69 2.87
CA LEU A 565 11.69 13.46 3.87
C LEU A 565 12.94 14.30 3.60
N PHE A 566 13.35 14.42 2.34
CA PHE A 566 14.44 15.29 1.94
C PHE A 566 14.15 16.76 2.33
N ALA A 567 12.98 17.28 1.94
CA ALA A 567 12.57 18.64 2.26
C ALA A 567 12.53 18.89 3.79
N PHE A 568 12.02 17.92 4.56
CA PHE A 568 12.02 17.98 6.02
C PHE A 568 13.44 18.08 6.59
N GLY A 569 14.37 17.28 6.07
CA GLY A 569 15.78 17.32 6.46
C GLY A 569 16.44 18.66 6.16
N VAL A 570 16.11 19.30 5.03
CA VAL A 570 16.60 20.63 4.65
C VAL A 570 16.07 21.69 5.63
N VAL A 571 14.76 21.71 5.89
CA VAL A 571 14.15 22.65 6.84
C VAL A 571 14.79 22.50 8.22
N MET A 572 14.90 21.26 8.72
CA MET A 572 15.50 20.98 10.03
C MET A 572 16.97 21.40 10.12
N SER A 573 17.74 21.28 9.03
CA SER A 573 19.16 21.65 9.00
C SER A 573 19.38 23.16 8.98
N ARG A 574 18.38 23.94 8.54
CA ARG A 574 18.44 25.40 8.45
C ARG A 574 17.80 26.11 9.64
N SER A 575 16.99 25.41 10.43
CA SER A 575 16.44 25.94 11.68
C SER A 575 17.57 26.27 12.67
N PRO A 576 17.64 27.50 13.22
CA PRO A 576 18.67 27.89 14.19
C PRO A 576 18.68 26.93 15.38
N ARG A 577 19.83 26.27 15.64
CA ARG A 577 20.01 25.45 16.83
C ARG A 577 20.00 26.35 18.06
N GLY A 578 18.92 26.29 18.84
CA GLY A 578 18.88 26.81 20.21
C GLY A 578 18.13 28.13 20.39
N LYS A 579 16.81 28.05 20.56
CA LYS A 579 16.11 28.77 21.64
C LYS A 579 15.13 27.79 22.31
N PRO A 580 15.29 27.49 23.61
CA PRO A 580 14.34 26.65 24.33
C PRO A 580 13.05 27.45 24.57
N GLY A 581 11.93 26.91 24.09
CA GLY A 581 10.58 27.39 24.41
C GLY A 581 10.14 28.68 23.71
N ILE A 582 9.39 28.55 22.62
CA ILE A 582 8.33 29.52 22.31
C ILE A 582 7.06 28.70 22.03
N PRO A 583 6.13 28.59 23.00
CA PRO A 583 4.75 28.31 22.67
C PRO A 583 4.23 29.52 21.90
N VAL A 584 3.67 29.31 20.71
CA VAL A 584 2.92 30.33 20.00
C VAL A 584 1.63 30.56 20.78
N HIS A 585 1.68 31.41 21.82
CA HIS A 585 0.49 32.00 22.38
C HIS A 585 0.01 33.10 21.43
N ARG A 586 -1.19 32.87 20.91
CA ARG A 586 -2.01 33.81 20.15
C ARG A 586 -2.10 35.13 20.93
N HIS A 587 -1.63 36.22 20.33
CA HIS A 587 -1.88 37.58 20.82
C HIS A 587 -3.40 37.79 20.86
N GLU A 588 -3.97 37.84 22.07
CA GLU A 588 -5.21 38.56 22.30
C GLU A 588 -4.87 40.05 22.34
N ASN A 589 -5.48 40.81 21.43
CA ASN A 589 -5.33 42.25 21.35
C ASN A 589 -5.92 42.92 22.60
N GLY A 590 -5.05 43.40 23.48
CA GLY A 590 -5.39 44.43 24.46
C GLY A 590 -5.47 45.79 23.76
N LEU A 591 -6.69 46.30 23.56
CA LEU A 591 -6.95 47.70 23.21
C LEU A 591 -6.67 48.56 24.45
N SER A 592 -5.48 49.15 24.54
CA SER A 592 -5.25 50.32 25.39
C SER A 592 -5.57 51.59 24.60
N ARG A 593 -6.68 52.24 24.96
CA ARG A 593 -6.99 53.63 24.58
C ARG A 593 -5.97 54.57 25.22
N SER A 594 -5.38 55.44 24.42
CA SER A 594 -4.70 56.67 24.86
C SER A 594 -5.27 57.83 24.05
N ASP A 595 -6.02 58.71 24.71
CA ASP A 595 -6.38 60.10 24.35
C ASP A 595 -6.89 60.70 25.66
N GLU A 596 -6.64 61.92 26.11
CA GLU A 596 -5.83 63.05 25.70
C GLU A 596 -5.77 63.94 26.97
N THR A 597 -4.64 64.56 27.24
CA THR A 597 -4.54 65.61 28.27
C THR A 597 -5.17 66.90 27.79
N ARG A 598 -6.03 67.54 28.59
CA ARG A 598 -6.07 69.01 28.69
C ARG A 598 -6.76 69.52 29.96
N ASN A 599 -5.96 70.20 30.79
CA ASN A 599 -6.41 71.26 31.69
C ASN A 599 -6.91 72.45 30.87
N GLY A 600 -7.96 73.11 31.32
CA GLY A 600 -8.51 74.35 30.77
C GLY A 600 -10.01 74.40 30.87
#